data_AF-A0A353UGT2-F1
#
_entry.id   AF-A0A353UGT2-F1
#
_cell.length_a   1.000
_cell.length_b   1.000
_cell.length_c   1.000
_cell.angle_alpha   90.00
_cell.angle_beta   90.00
_cell.angle_gamma   90.00
#
_symmetry.space_group_name_H-M   'P 1'
#
loop_
_entity.id
_entity.type
_entity.pdbx_description
1 polymer ?
#
loop_
_entity_poly.entity_id
_entity_poly.type
_entity_poly.pdbx_seq_one_letter_code
_entity_poly.pdbx_strand_id
1 'polypeptide(L)' 'MTVKEDLKTFIKERLTEKASPLFLKRALDSLELAEDKESLRSAVERVCRMISLFIDTELAQEMSETLKTRLVKKN' A
#
# COMPACT_ATOMS: atom_id res chain seq x y z
N MET A 1 0.62 5.53 -15.60
CA MET A 1 0.69 4.89 -14.29
C MET A 1 -0.55 5.22 -13.49
N THR A 2 -1.24 4.20 -12.98
CA THR A 2 -2.38 4.35 -12.06
C THR A 2 -1.90 4.42 -10.62
N VAL A 3 -2.69 5.02 -9.71
CA VAL A 3 -2.35 5.07 -8.27
C VAL A 3 -2.11 3.67 -7.70
N LYS A 4 -2.84 2.68 -8.23
CA LYS A 4 -2.72 1.25 -7.91
C LYS A 4 -1.34 0.69 -8.26
N GLU A 5 -0.82 0.99 -9.44
CA GLU A 5 0.52 0.56 -9.88
C GLU A 5 1.62 1.19 -9.04
N ASP A 6 1.49 2.48 -8.71
CA ASP A 6 2.46 3.19 -7.86
C ASP A 6 2.55 2.54 -6.47
N LEU A 7 1.41 2.21 -5.85
CA LEU A 7 1.35 1.55 -4.55
C LEU A 7 1.92 0.13 -4.58
N LYS A 8 1.64 -0.64 -5.65
CA LYS A 8 2.25 -1.96 -5.83
C LYS A 8 3.77 -1.87 -5.98
N THR A 9 4.25 -0.87 -6.69
CA THR A 9 5.69 -0.61 -6.88
C THR A 9 6.34 -0.27 -5.54
N PHE A 10 5.75 0.64 -4.76
CA PHE A 10 6.19 0.95 -3.40
C PHE A 10 6.30 -0.30 -2.53
N ILE A 11 5.26 -1.15 -2.51
CA ILE A 11 5.27 -2.39 -1.73
C ILE A 11 6.43 -3.30 -2.17
N LYS A 12 6.62 -3.49 -3.48
CA LYS A 12 7.68 -4.36 -4.00
C LYS A 12 9.08 -3.81 -3.72
N GLU A 13 9.29 -2.50 -3.81
CA GLU A 13 10.61 -1.92 -3.62
C GLU A 13 10.98 -1.80 -2.14
N ARG A 14 10.01 -1.44 -1.29
CA ARG A 14 10.28 -1.04 0.09
C ARG A 14 10.03 -2.15 1.12
N LEU A 15 9.17 -3.11 0.80
CA LEU A 15 8.81 -4.18 1.73
C LEU A 15 9.45 -5.53 1.38
N THR A 16 9.99 -5.74 0.18
CA THR A 16 10.51 -7.08 -0.22
C THR A 16 11.63 -7.58 0.67
N GLU A 17 12.45 -6.69 1.23
CA GLU A 17 13.56 -7.06 2.12
C GLU A 17 13.13 -7.25 3.59
N LYS A 18 12.02 -6.61 4.01
CA LYS A 18 11.58 -6.56 5.41
C LYS A 18 10.36 -7.42 5.72
N ALA A 19 9.58 -7.79 4.70
CA ALA A 19 8.32 -8.49 4.84
C ALA A 19 8.43 -9.95 4.38
N SER A 20 7.64 -10.83 5.02
CA SER A 20 7.54 -12.21 4.54
C SER A 20 6.91 -12.26 3.13
N PRO A 21 7.27 -13.24 2.28
CA PRO A 21 6.65 -13.41 0.96
C PRO A 21 5.12 -13.52 1.01
N LEU A 22 4.59 -14.16 2.06
CA LEU A 22 3.16 -14.28 2.28
C LEU A 22 2.50 -12.93 2.56
N PHE A 23 3.15 -12.07 3.35
CA PHE A 23 2.69 -10.72 3.61
C PHE A 23 2.65 -9.89 2.33
N LEU A 24 3.74 -9.91 1.55
CA LEU A 24 3.84 -9.18 0.29
C LEU A 24 2.73 -9.59 -0.67
N LYS A 25 2.52 -10.90 -0.83
CA LYS A 25 1.44 -11.43 -1.66
C LYS A 25 0.09 -10.91 -1.19
N ARG A 26 -0.22 -11.02 0.10
CA ARG A 26 -1.51 -10.57 0.66
C ARG A 26 -1.73 -9.06 0.47
N ALA A 27 -0.69 -8.26 0.64
CA ALA A 27 -0.77 -6.81 0.45
C ALA A 27 -1.04 -6.45 -1.03
N LEU A 28 -0.32 -7.10 -1.96
CA LEU A 28 -0.51 -6.90 -3.40
C LEU A 28 -1.90 -7.38 -3.87
N ASP A 29 -2.36 -8.53 -3.39
CA ASP A 29 -3.68 -9.07 -3.69
C ASP A 29 -4.79 -8.13 -3.17
N SER A 30 -4.62 -7.57 -1.96
CA SER A 30 -5.58 -6.62 -1.40
C SER A 30 -5.69 -5.33 -2.22
N LEU A 31 -4.58 -4.84 -2.77
CA LEU A 31 -4.63 -3.73 -3.72
C LEU A 31 -5.30 -4.17 -5.01
N GLU A 32 -5.03 -5.38 -5.50
CA GLU A 32 -5.57 -5.84 -6.78
C GLU A 32 -7.08 -5.98 -6.81
N LEU A 33 -7.68 -6.38 -5.70
CA LEU A 33 -9.14 -6.50 -5.57
C LEU A 33 -9.86 -5.16 -5.41
N ALA A 34 -9.16 -4.04 -5.31
CA ALA A 34 -9.79 -2.72 -5.27
C ALA A 34 -10.23 -2.27 -6.68
N GLU A 35 -11.52 -2.00 -6.82
CA GLU A 35 -12.18 -1.63 -8.09
C GLU A 35 -12.47 -0.13 -8.18
N ASP A 36 -12.54 0.56 -7.05
CA ASP A 36 -12.86 1.98 -6.96
C ASP A 36 -11.96 2.73 -5.95
N LYS A 37 -12.18 4.03 -5.82
CA LYS A 37 -11.37 4.90 -4.94
C LYS A 37 -11.53 4.55 -3.46
N GLU A 38 -12.72 4.12 -3.05
CA GLU A 38 -13.04 3.83 -1.64
C GLU A 38 -12.43 2.49 -1.22
N SER A 39 -12.66 1.45 -2.00
CA SER A 39 -12.05 0.12 -1.83
C SER A 39 -10.53 0.18 -1.87
N LEU A 40 -9.94 1.01 -2.75
CA LEU A 40 -8.49 1.22 -2.79
C LEU A 40 -7.98 1.88 -1.50
N ARG A 41 -8.69 2.89 -1.00
CA ARG A 41 -8.35 3.54 0.27
C ARG A 41 -8.40 2.55 1.42
N SER A 42 -9.48 1.77 1.55
CA SER A 42 -9.62 0.77 2.61
C SER A 42 -8.61 -0.37 2.48
N ALA A 43 -8.20 -0.76 1.27
CA ALA A 43 -7.13 -1.72 1.05
C ALA A 43 -5.79 -1.18 1.57
N VAL A 44 -5.44 0.05 1.21
CA VAL A 44 -4.19 0.68 1.67
C VAL A 44 -4.18 0.90 3.17
N GLU A 45 -5.27 1.38 3.77
CA GLU A 45 -5.36 1.58 5.23
C GLU A 45 -5.11 0.26 5.98
N ARG A 46 -5.66 -0.86 5.48
CA ARG A 46 -5.38 -2.20 6.03
C ARG A 46 -3.91 -2.57 5.88
N VAL A 47 -3.31 -2.37 4.71
CA VAL A 47 -1.89 -2.66 4.47
C VAL A 47 -0.99 -1.81 5.37
N CYS A 48 -1.20 -0.49 5.44
CA CYS A 48 -0.48 0.41 6.34
C CYS A 48 -0.58 -0.03 7.80
N ARG A 49 -1.78 -0.39 8.27
CA ARG A 49 -1.96 -0.89 9.65
C ARG A 49 -1.10 -2.13 9.90
N MET A 50 -1.08 -3.08 8.98
CA MET A 50 -0.28 -4.29 9.16
C MET A 50 1.23 -4.00 9.09
N ILE A 51 1.68 -3.12 8.18
CA ILE A 51 3.08 -2.69 8.11
C ILE A 51 3.49 -2.04 9.44
N SER A 52 2.68 -1.15 9.99
CA SER A 52 2.98 -0.46 11.25
C SER A 52 3.06 -1.42 12.45
N LEU A 53 2.22 -2.45 12.47
CA LEU A 53 2.17 -3.40 13.59
C LEU A 53 3.28 -4.46 13.54
N PHE A 54 3.69 -4.89 12.35
CA PHE A 54 4.51 -6.09 12.20
C PHE A 54 5.86 -5.85 11.51
N ILE A 55 6.09 -4.68 10.93
CA ILE A 55 7.27 -4.41 10.11
C ILE A 55 7.94 -3.13 10.59
N ASP A 56 7.33 -1.97 10.31
CA ASP A 56 7.98 -0.67 10.45
C ASP A 56 6.94 0.46 10.35
N THR A 57 6.82 1.25 11.42
CA THR A 57 5.85 2.35 11.49
C THR A 57 6.17 3.49 10.52
N GLU A 58 7.44 3.77 10.22
CA GLU A 58 7.82 4.84 9.29
C GLU A 58 7.44 4.46 7.85
N LEU A 59 7.69 3.21 7.46
CA LEU A 59 7.25 2.70 6.15
C LEU A 59 5.73 2.73 5.97
N ALA A 60 4.97 2.46 7.03
CA ALA A 60 3.53 2.57 7.00
C ALA A 60 3.06 4.02 6.76
N GLN A 61 3.75 4.99 7.35
CA GLN A 61 3.48 6.42 7.15
C GLN A 61 3.82 6.85 5.72
N GLU A 62 5.00 6.49 5.21
CA GLU A 62 5.41 6.79 3.82
C GLU A 62 4.39 6.26 2.80
N MET A 63 3.89 5.04 2.99
CA MET A 63 2.89 4.45 2.11
C MET A 63 1.56 5.22 2.16
N SER A 64 1.14 5.62 3.36
CA SER A 64 -0.09 6.40 3.58
C SER A 64 -0.01 7.78 2.92
N GLU A 65 1.13 8.44 3.03
CA GLU A 65 1.39 9.74 2.38
C GLU A 65 1.44 9.61 0.86
N THR A 66 2.00 8.52 0.34
CA THR A 66 2.01 8.22 -1.10
C THR A 66 0.57 8.11 -1.61
N LEU A 67 -0.31 7.38 -0.91
CA LEU A 67 -1.72 7.32 -1.25
C LEU A 67 -2.37 8.71 -1.24
N LYS A 68 -2.20 9.46 -0.14
CA LYS A 68 -2.83 10.78 0.03
C LYS A 68 -2.41 11.75 -1.08
N THR A 69 -1.10 11.85 -1.34
CA THR A 69 -0.56 12.75 -2.35
C THR A 69 -1.06 12.41 -3.75
N ARG A 70 -1.14 11.11 -4.08
CA ARG A 70 -1.56 10.64 -5.40
C ARG A 70 -3.08 10.66 -5.60
N LEU A 71 -3.87 10.49 -4.55
CA LEU A 71 -5.33 10.67 -4.59
C LEU A 71 -5.74 12.15 -4.66
N VAL A 72 -4.96 13.06 -4.05
CA VAL A 72 -5.24 14.50 -4.07
C VAL A 72 -4.81 15.14 -5.40
N LYS A 73 -3.68 14.71 -6.00
CA LYS A 73 -3.22 15.21 -7.31
C LYS A 73 -4.11 14.84 -8.51
N LYS A 74 -5.12 13.99 -8.33
CA LYS A 74 -6.04 13.55 -9.39
C LYS A 74 -7.45 14.17 -9.31
N ASN A 75 -7.66 15.15 -8.44
CA ASN A 75 -8.85 16.01 -8.45
C ASN A 75 -8.58 17.29 -9.26
#